data_AF-A0A370H1U8-F1
#
_entry.id   AF-A0A370H1U8-F1
#
_cell.length_a   1.000
_cell.length_b   1.000
_cell.length_c   1.000
_cell.angle_alpha   90.00
_cell.angle_beta   90.00
_cell.angle_gamma   90.00
#
_symmetry.space_group_name_H-M   'P 1'
#
loop_
_entity.id
_entity.type
_entity.pdbx_description
1 polymer ?
#
loop_
_entity_poly.entity_id
_entity_poly.type
_entity_poly.pdbx_seq_one_letter_code
_entity_poly.pdbx_strand_id
1 'polypeptide(L)'
;MFLPPPIFGNEQAKRIALDGVDLPDWYYYALICTIGALWLTAYVFAIHRARIDRWCAIPPLAVAINFGWEFNYTFVLYQAEWQRPFNLAWLLLDVFLMTHVLKYGAKDHPALGQKRFRLVVAFATVFAAIMLGSITLDIGDFYGAYTGLVANCFMSPAFLMLLYRRKSSIGQSMYVAFFKGAGTLVGSVMSISLYPHSHIIWVMGCFVLVLDVLYGVLLYRQIRAEGGSPWSVSRPTPPEPAPSALGAEAAFVPARVAEGAR
;
A
#
# COMPACT_ATOMS: atom_id res chain seq x y z
N MET A 1 0.27 -23.40 -17.15
CA MET A 1 -0.35 -22.34 -16.31
C MET A 1 -1.65 -21.89 -16.98
N PHE A 2 -2.75 -21.64 -16.23
CA PHE A 2 -4.05 -21.26 -16.81
C PHE A 2 -4.21 -19.76 -17.11
N LEU A 3 -3.22 -18.94 -16.75
CA LEU A 3 -3.26 -17.50 -17.03
C LEU A 3 -2.89 -17.25 -18.50
N PRO A 4 -3.51 -16.25 -19.17
CA PRO A 4 -3.10 -15.82 -20.50
C PRO A 4 -1.63 -15.37 -20.48
N PRO A 5 -0.90 -15.40 -21.62
CA PRO A 5 0.45 -14.85 -21.66
C PRO A 5 0.45 -13.35 -21.31
N PRO A 6 1.56 -12.80 -20.77
CA PRO A 6 1.70 -11.36 -20.56
C PRO A 6 1.51 -10.57 -21.86
N ILE A 7 0.94 -9.37 -21.76
CA ILE A 7 0.64 -8.52 -22.92
C ILE A 7 1.90 -7.79 -23.42
N PHE A 8 2.76 -7.34 -22.52
CA PHE A 8 3.95 -6.54 -22.80
C PHE A 8 5.21 -7.11 -22.15
N GLY A 9 6.35 -6.87 -22.82
CA GLY A 9 7.66 -7.37 -22.41
C GLY A 9 7.99 -8.73 -23.02
N ASN A 10 9.28 -8.99 -23.22
CA ASN A 10 9.83 -10.29 -23.59
C ASN A 10 11.28 -10.36 -23.05
N GLU A 11 11.90 -11.54 -23.08
CA GLU A 11 13.29 -11.73 -22.62
C GLU A 11 14.29 -10.78 -23.30
N GLN A 12 13.97 -10.32 -24.51
CA GLN A 12 14.83 -9.57 -25.43
C GLN A 12 14.61 -8.04 -25.39
N ALA A 13 13.72 -7.53 -24.53
CA ALA A 13 13.42 -6.11 -24.46
C ALA A 13 14.67 -5.31 -24.08
N LYS A 14 15.00 -4.26 -24.85
CA LYS A 14 16.11 -3.34 -24.52
C LYS A 14 15.84 -2.67 -23.17
N ARG A 15 16.66 -2.99 -22.18
CA ARG A 15 16.57 -2.45 -20.82
C ARG A 15 17.42 -1.19 -20.72
N ILE A 16 16.92 -0.15 -20.04
CA ILE A 16 17.75 1.01 -19.64
C ILE A 16 18.74 0.63 -18.51
N ALA A 17 18.63 -0.62 -18.02
CA ALA A 17 19.53 -1.35 -17.12
C ALA A 17 19.36 -1.03 -15.62
N LEU A 18 18.61 -1.91 -14.94
CA LEU A 18 18.97 -2.34 -13.60
C LEU A 18 19.59 -3.74 -13.74
N ASP A 19 20.90 -3.84 -13.53
CA ASP A 19 21.59 -5.13 -13.45
C ASP A 19 21.29 -5.73 -12.06
N GLY A 20 20.13 -6.39 -11.97
CA GLY A 20 19.81 -7.21 -10.83
C GLY A 20 20.76 -8.41 -10.76
N VAL A 21 21.01 -8.88 -9.54
CA VAL A 21 21.75 -10.12 -9.31
C VAL A 21 20.77 -11.24 -9.01
N ASP A 22 21.04 -12.42 -9.55
CA ASP A 22 20.30 -13.61 -9.17
C ASP A 22 20.73 -14.04 -7.76
N LEU A 23 19.73 -14.28 -6.92
CA LEU A 23 19.94 -14.76 -5.56
C LEU A 23 19.90 -16.28 -5.55
N PRO A 24 20.65 -16.94 -4.63
CA PRO A 24 20.47 -18.37 -4.41
C PRO A 24 19.00 -18.69 -4.10
N ASP A 25 18.44 -19.71 -4.75
CA ASP A 25 17.02 -20.09 -4.64
C ASP A 25 16.54 -20.18 -3.19
N TRP A 26 17.30 -20.85 -2.31
CA TRP A 26 16.94 -21.01 -0.91
C TRP A 26 16.80 -19.66 -0.18
N TYR A 27 17.66 -18.69 -0.51
CA TYR A 27 17.66 -17.37 0.10
C TYR A 27 16.48 -16.56 -0.41
N TYR A 28 16.24 -16.59 -1.73
CA TYR A 28 15.10 -15.95 -2.36
C TYR A 28 13.77 -16.48 -1.77
N TYR A 29 13.60 -17.80 -1.74
CA TYR A 29 12.39 -18.44 -1.21
C TYR A 29 12.18 -18.15 0.28
N ALA A 30 13.25 -18.14 1.08
CA ALA A 30 13.16 -17.78 2.50
C ALA A 30 12.64 -16.35 2.69
N LEU A 31 13.15 -15.39 1.92
CA LEU A 31 12.70 -14.00 1.99
C LEU A 31 11.26 -13.84 1.52
N ILE A 32 10.91 -14.32 0.32
CA ILE A 32 9.57 -14.12 -0.26
C ILE A 32 8.47 -14.82 0.57
N CYS A 33 8.73 -16.02 1.10
CA CYS A 33 7.78 -16.70 1.98
C CYS A 33 7.61 -15.95 3.31
N THR A 34 8.69 -15.40 3.86
CA THR A 34 8.64 -14.59 5.10
C THR A 34 7.86 -13.30 4.86
N ILE A 35 8.13 -12.59 3.77
CA ILE A 35 7.38 -11.40 3.36
C ILE A 35 5.90 -11.75 3.25
N GLY A 36 5.57 -12.83 2.54
CA GLY A 36 4.19 -13.24 2.35
C GLY A 36 3.47 -13.61 3.63
N ALA A 37 4.12 -14.33 4.54
CA ALA A 37 3.55 -14.67 5.84
C ALA A 37 3.27 -13.42 6.70
N LEU A 38 4.21 -12.47 6.72
CA LEU A 38 4.08 -11.22 7.48
C LEU A 38 2.96 -10.34 6.92
N TRP A 39 2.91 -10.13 5.61
CA TRP A 39 1.84 -9.34 4.97
C TRP A 39 0.47 -9.99 5.06
N LEU A 40 0.38 -11.31 4.88
CA LEU A 40 -0.87 -12.03 5.06
C LEU A 40 -1.41 -11.86 6.48
N THR A 41 -0.52 -11.95 7.48
CA THR A 41 -0.89 -11.71 8.89
C THR A 41 -1.35 -10.27 9.10
N ALA A 42 -0.65 -9.28 8.53
CA ALA A 42 -1.07 -7.88 8.57
C ALA A 42 -2.46 -7.69 7.96
N TYR A 43 -2.75 -8.33 6.83
CA TYR A 43 -4.07 -8.26 6.19
C TYR A 43 -5.17 -8.93 7.01
N VAL A 44 -4.91 -10.09 7.63
CA VAL A 44 -5.88 -10.71 8.55
C VAL A 44 -6.26 -9.75 9.67
N PHE A 45 -5.27 -9.11 10.31
CA PHE A 45 -5.54 -8.13 11.37
C PHE A 45 -6.20 -6.85 10.85
N ALA A 46 -5.86 -6.39 9.65
CA ALA A 46 -6.47 -5.21 9.04
C ALA A 46 -7.95 -5.47 8.73
N ILE A 47 -8.28 -6.63 8.16
CA ILE A 47 -9.64 -7.06 7.86
C ILE A 47 -10.44 -7.22 9.15
N HIS A 48 -9.87 -7.89 10.15
CA HIS A 48 -10.48 -8.04 11.47
C HIS A 48 -10.81 -6.67 12.07
N ARG A 49 -9.85 -5.75 12.07
CA ARG A 49 -10.06 -4.40 12.63
C ARG A 49 -11.08 -3.59 11.84
N ALA A 50 -11.04 -3.66 10.51
CA ALA A 50 -11.99 -2.94 9.66
C ALA A 50 -13.43 -3.44 9.84
N ARG A 51 -13.64 -4.73 10.13
CA ARG A 51 -14.97 -5.29 10.42
C ARG A 51 -15.52 -4.81 11.76
N ILE A 52 -14.67 -4.74 12.79
CA ILE A 52 -15.06 -4.27 14.12
C ILE A 52 -15.37 -2.78 14.07
N ASP A 53 -14.40 -1.97 13.61
CA ASP A 53 -14.55 -0.51 13.67
C ASP A 53 -15.46 0.03 12.57
N ARG A 54 -15.65 -0.71 11.47
CA ARG A 54 -16.32 -0.21 10.26
C ARG A 54 -15.65 1.03 9.69
N TRP A 55 -14.33 1.06 9.77
CA TRP A 55 -13.44 2.07 9.19
C TRP A 55 -12.37 1.38 8.36
N CYS A 56 -11.85 2.07 7.34
CA CYS A 56 -10.83 1.49 6.49
C CYS A 56 -9.53 1.32 7.29
N ALA A 57 -9.01 0.10 7.37
CA ALA A 57 -7.80 -0.20 8.13
C ALA A 57 -6.52 0.08 7.35
N ILE A 58 -6.56 -0.11 6.04
CA ILE A 58 -5.47 0.19 5.12
C ILE A 58 -5.84 1.46 4.33
N PRO A 59 -4.91 2.41 4.11
CA PRO A 59 -5.19 3.61 3.33
C PRO A 59 -5.74 3.29 1.92
N PRO A 60 -6.82 3.96 1.48
CA PRO A 60 -7.41 3.76 0.15
C PRO A 60 -6.41 3.86 -1.02
N LEU A 61 -5.55 4.88 -0.99
CA LEU A 61 -4.55 5.10 -2.04
C LEU A 61 -3.52 3.96 -2.09
N ALA A 62 -3.14 3.42 -0.93
CA ALA A 62 -2.20 2.31 -0.86
C ALA A 62 -2.77 1.05 -1.53
N VAL A 63 -4.04 0.73 -1.25
CA VAL A 63 -4.73 -0.41 -1.89
C VAL A 63 -4.88 -0.19 -3.40
N ALA A 64 -5.21 1.04 -3.83
CA ALA A 64 -5.33 1.36 -5.26
C ALA A 64 -4.00 1.17 -6.02
N ILE A 65 -2.89 1.63 -5.43
CA ILE A 65 -1.56 1.48 -6.02
C ILE A 65 -1.13 0.01 -6.03
N ASN A 66 -1.29 -0.70 -4.91
CA ASN A 66 -0.92 -2.12 -4.81
C ASN A 66 -1.72 -2.98 -5.80
N PHE A 67 -3.03 -2.75 -5.90
CA PHE A 67 -3.89 -3.44 -6.85
C PHE A 67 -3.40 -3.23 -8.30
N GLY A 68 -3.05 -1.99 -8.66
CA GLY A 68 -2.51 -1.69 -9.98
C GLY A 68 -1.18 -2.39 -10.25
N TRP A 69 -0.31 -2.49 -9.24
CA TRP A 69 0.96 -3.21 -9.32
C TRP A 69 0.73 -4.72 -9.52
N GLU A 70 -0.09 -5.35 -8.68
CA GLU A 70 -0.39 -6.79 -8.75
C GLU A 70 -1.10 -7.15 -10.06
N PHE A 71 -2.00 -6.29 -10.54
CA PHE A 71 -2.67 -6.48 -11.83
C PHE A 71 -1.67 -6.51 -12.98
N ASN A 72 -0.71 -5.59 -12.98
CA ASN A 72 0.31 -5.53 -14.01
C ASN A 72 1.16 -6.80 -14.05
N TYR A 73 1.74 -7.20 -12.92
CA TYR A 73 2.58 -8.39 -12.92
C TYR A 73 1.76 -9.68 -13.14
N THR A 74 0.48 -9.70 -12.78
CA THR A 74 -0.37 -10.86 -13.07
C THR A 74 -0.67 -11.00 -14.57
N PHE A 75 -1.04 -9.91 -15.25
CA PHE A 75 -1.62 -9.97 -16.60
C PHE A 75 -0.88 -9.21 -17.69
N VAL A 76 -0.20 -8.12 -17.36
CA VAL A 76 0.30 -7.15 -18.34
C VAL A 76 1.77 -7.37 -18.62
N LEU A 77 2.60 -7.55 -17.59
CA LEU A 77 4.06 -7.48 -17.70
C LEU A 77 4.69 -8.87 -17.73
N TYR A 78 5.70 -9.01 -18.59
CA TYR A 78 6.60 -10.15 -18.57
C TYR A 78 7.44 -10.14 -17.30
N GLN A 79 7.42 -11.26 -16.58
CA GLN A 79 8.13 -11.47 -15.32
C GLN A 79 8.47 -12.96 -15.17
N ALA A 80 9.14 -13.32 -14.08
CA ALA A 80 9.45 -14.71 -13.76
C ALA A 80 8.17 -15.58 -13.73
N GLU A 81 8.18 -16.71 -14.44
CA GLU A 81 6.98 -17.55 -14.59
C GLU A 81 6.45 -18.07 -13.25
N TRP A 82 7.35 -18.40 -12.33
CA TRP A 82 7.00 -18.88 -10.99
C TRP A 82 6.40 -17.77 -10.11
N GLN A 83 6.59 -16.49 -10.42
CA GLN A 83 6.08 -15.35 -9.65
C GLN A 83 4.59 -15.05 -9.97
N ARG A 84 4.17 -15.27 -11.22
CA ARG A 84 2.78 -15.00 -11.67
C ARG A 84 1.67 -15.65 -10.81
N PRO A 85 1.76 -16.92 -10.38
CA PRO A 85 0.75 -17.51 -9.51
C PRO A 85 0.64 -16.81 -8.15
N PHE A 86 1.75 -16.35 -7.59
CA PHE A 86 1.76 -15.62 -6.32
C PHE A 86 1.08 -14.26 -6.46
N ASN A 87 1.40 -13.51 -7.52
CA ASN A 87 0.78 -12.20 -7.76
C ASN A 87 -0.73 -12.32 -8.04
N LEU A 88 -1.17 -13.41 -8.70
CA LEU A 88 -2.60 -13.69 -8.81
C LEU A 88 -3.26 -13.88 -7.43
N ALA A 89 -2.62 -14.63 -6.53
CA ALA A 89 -3.14 -14.84 -5.19
C ALA A 89 -3.21 -13.51 -4.39
N TRP A 90 -2.20 -12.66 -4.52
CA TRP A 90 -2.19 -11.32 -3.93
C TRP A 90 -3.25 -10.40 -4.53
N LEU A 91 -3.42 -10.43 -5.86
CA LEU A 91 -4.46 -9.64 -6.53
C LEU A 91 -5.86 -10.01 -6.04
N LEU A 92 -6.14 -11.31 -5.81
CA LEU A 92 -7.43 -11.75 -5.26
C LEU A 92 -7.64 -11.25 -3.82
N LEU A 93 -6.57 -11.16 -3.03
CA LEU A 93 -6.62 -10.56 -1.70
C LEU A 93 -6.84 -9.05 -1.77
N ASP A 94 -6.23 -8.38 -2.74
CA ASP A 94 -6.43 -6.96 -3.01
C ASP A 94 -7.84 -6.64 -3.48
N VAL A 95 -8.50 -7.52 -4.24
CA VAL A 95 -9.95 -7.39 -4.53
C VAL A 95 -10.73 -7.31 -3.23
N PHE A 96 -10.41 -8.16 -2.25
CA PHE A 96 -11.08 -8.15 -0.95
C PHE A 96 -10.79 -6.87 -0.15
N LEU A 97 -9.54 -6.40 -0.11
CA LEU A 97 -9.18 -5.13 0.52
C LEU A 97 -9.85 -3.94 -0.17
N MET A 98 -9.94 -3.96 -1.50
CA MET A 98 -10.63 -2.95 -2.29
C MET A 98 -12.11 -2.86 -1.91
N THR A 99 -12.79 -3.98 -1.60
CA THR A 99 -14.17 -3.91 -1.10
C THR A 99 -14.31 -3.11 0.20
N HIS A 100 -13.31 -3.17 1.10
CA HIS A 100 -13.30 -2.40 2.35
C HIS A 100 -13.06 -0.93 2.07
N VAL A 101 -12.14 -0.61 1.16
CA VAL A 101 -11.90 0.76 0.69
C VAL A 101 -13.17 1.36 0.10
N LEU A 102 -13.82 0.67 -0.84
CA LEU A 102 -15.03 1.15 -1.50
C LEU A 102 -16.24 1.22 -0.57
N LYS A 103 -16.22 0.54 0.58
CA LYS A 103 -17.30 0.56 1.58
C LYS A 103 -17.08 1.59 2.68
N TYR A 104 -15.86 1.72 3.19
CA TYR A 104 -15.54 2.49 4.40
C TYR A 104 -14.62 3.69 4.16
N GLY A 105 -13.88 3.74 3.05
CA GLY A 105 -12.85 4.76 2.82
C GLY A 105 -13.38 6.19 2.69
N ALA A 106 -14.62 6.37 2.22
CA ALA A 106 -15.21 7.70 2.11
C ALA A 106 -15.45 8.39 3.47
N LYS A 107 -15.43 7.64 4.57
CA LYS A 107 -15.53 8.20 5.93
C LYS A 107 -14.39 9.14 6.26
N ASP A 108 -13.20 8.92 5.70
CA ASP A 108 -12.05 9.80 5.84
C ASP A 108 -12.13 11.06 4.96
N HIS A 109 -13.11 11.11 4.05
CA HIS A 109 -13.25 12.17 3.04
C HIS A 109 -14.70 12.63 2.89
N PRO A 110 -15.34 13.15 3.95
CA PRO A 110 -16.77 13.46 3.95
C PRO A 110 -17.18 14.46 2.86
N ALA A 111 -16.30 15.39 2.49
CA ALA A 111 -16.55 16.39 1.44
C ALA A 111 -16.71 15.79 0.02
N LEU A 112 -16.12 14.62 -0.26
CA LEU A 112 -16.25 13.96 -1.56
C LEU A 112 -17.58 13.22 -1.69
N GLY A 113 -18.10 12.68 -0.58
CA GLY A 113 -19.20 11.72 -0.59
C GLY A 113 -18.84 10.41 -1.29
N GLN A 114 -19.70 9.40 -1.14
CA GLN A 114 -19.39 8.02 -1.53
C GLN A 114 -19.14 7.85 -3.04
N LYS A 115 -19.88 8.55 -3.91
CA LYS A 115 -19.77 8.40 -5.36
C LYS A 115 -18.47 8.97 -5.89
N ARG A 116 -18.12 10.21 -5.51
CA ARG A 116 -16.87 10.85 -5.98
C ARG A 116 -15.66 10.16 -5.39
N PHE A 117 -15.72 9.73 -4.13
CA PHE A 117 -14.66 8.92 -3.53
C PHE A 117 -14.37 7.65 -4.34
N ARG A 118 -15.41 6.89 -4.73
CA ARG A 118 -15.23 5.69 -5.57
C ARG A 118 -14.62 6.02 -6.94
N LEU A 119 -15.00 7.14 -7.56
CA LEU A 119 -14.40 7.59 -8.82
C LEU A 119 -12.92 7.93 -8.65
N VAL A 120 -12.55 8.62 -7.57
CA VAL A 120 -11.16 8.95 -7.26
C VAL A 120 -10.33 7.69 -7.05
N VAL A 121 -10.84 6.71 -6.31
CA VAL A 121 -10.16 5.41 -6.10
C VAL A 121 -10.01 4.65 -7.41
N ALA A 122 -11.05 4.60 -8.25
CA ALA A 122 -10.99 3.95 -9.55
C ALA A 122 -9.96 4.62 -10.47
N PHE A 123 -9.97 5.95 -10.55
CA PHE A 123 -8.99 6.72 -11.30
C PHE A 123 -7.57 6.47 -10.78
N ALA A 124 -7.36 6.54 -9.47
CA ALA A 124 -6.05 6.28 -8.86
C ALA A 124 -5.55 4.87 -9.15
N THR A 125 -6.44 3.87 -9.16
CA THR A 125 -6.09 2.47 -9.47
C THR A 125 -5.65 2.33 -10.93
N VAL A 126 -6.42 2.88 -11.87
CA VAL A 126 -6.09 2.84 -13.31
C VAL A 126 -4.81 3.62 -13.59
N PHE A 127 -4.68 4.82 -13.02
CA PHE A 127 -3.48 5.63 -13.17
C PHE A 127 -2.24 4.93 -12.62
N ALA A 128 -2.33 4.36 -11.40
CA ALA A 128 -1.23 3.61 -10.81
C ALA A 128 -0.84 2.39 -11.66
N ALA A 129 -1.83 1.67 -12.20
CA ALA A 129 -1.56 0.55 -13.09
C ALA A 129 -0.81 1.00 -14.35
N ILE A 130 -1.29 2.03 -15.04
CA ILE A 130 -0.60 2.55 -16.25
C ILE A 130 0.80 3.02 -15.89
N MET A 131 0.93 3.84 -14.85
CA MET A 131 2.19 4.49 -14.49
C MET A 131 3.25 3.47 -14.05
N LEU A 132 2.93 2.59 -13.08
CA LEU A 132 3.88 1.58 -12.59
C LEU A 132 4.21 0.54 -13.67
N GLY A 133 3.25 0.20 -14.53
CA GLY A 133 3.48 -0.64 -15.70
C GLY A 133 4.47 -0.02 -16.68
N SER A 134 4.28 1.26 -17.02
CA SER A 134 5.20 2.01 -17.88
C SER A 134 6.60 2.13 -17.28
N ILE A 135 6.73 2.47 -15.99
CA ILE A 135 8.04 2.48 -15.32
C ILE A 135 8.71 1.12 -15.48
N THR A 136 7.99 0.03 -15.19
CA THR A 136 8.55 -1.33 -15.24
C THR A 136 9.10 -1.63 -16.63
N LEU A 137 8.37 -1.28 -17.68
CA LEU A 137 8.79 -1.49 -19.07
C LEU A 137 10.04 -0.67 -19.42
N ASP A 138 10.09 0.59 -18.99
CA ASP A 138 11.23 1.47 -19.28
C ASP A 138 12.51 1.02 -18.56
N ILE A 139 12.42 0.66 -17.28
CA ILE A 139 13.60 0.31 -16.46
C ILE A 139 13.93 -1.18 -16.46
N GLY A 140 13.03 -2.03 -16.96
CA GLY A 140 13.19 -3.48 -16.96
C GLY A 140 13.16 -4.11 -15.56
N ASP A 141 12.23 -3.68 -14.70
CA ASP A 141 12.06 -4.16 -13.31
C ASP A 141 11.47 -5.59 -13.27
N PHE A 142 12.24 -6.58 -13.74
CA PHE A 142 11.78 -7.95 -13.96
C PHE A 142 11.19 -8.63 -12.71
N TYR A 143 11.77 -8.34 -11.53
CA TYR A 143 11.30 -8.88 -10.25
C TYR A 143 10.25 -7.99 -9.57
N GLY A 144 10.00 -6.79 -10.09
CA GLY A 144 9.09 -5.81 -9.50
C GLY A 144 9.56 -5.16 -8.20
N ALA A 145 10.84 -5.33 -7.85
CA ALA A 145 11.39 -4.81 -6.60
C ALA A 145 11.38 -3.28 -6.56
N TYR A 146 11.66 -2.63 -7.70
CA TYR A 146 11.75 -1.18 -7.77
C TYR A 146 10.38 -0.54 -7.64
N THR A 147 9.46 -0.94 -8.50
CA THR A 147 8.08 -0.44 -8.53
C THR A 147 7.28 -0.83 -7.29
N GLY A 148 7.57 -2.00 -6.69
CA GLY A 148 7.02 -2.41 -5.41
C GLY A 148 7.49 -1.54 -4.24
N LEU A 149 8.77 -1.12 -4.24
CA LEU A 149 9.27 -0.14 -3.27
C LEU A 149 8.67 1.26 -3.50
N VAL A 150 8.50 1.69 -4.75
CA VAL A 150 7.77 2.93 -5.08
C VAL A 150 6.36 2.88 -4.50
N ALA A 151 5.63 1.78 -4.68
CA ALA A 151 4.30 1.60 -4.09
C ALA A 151 4.34 1.73 -2.55
N ASN A 152 5.35 1.16 -1.90
CA ASN A 152 5.55 1.26 -0.45
C ASN A 152 5.91 2.68 0.04
N CYS A 153 6.62 3.47 -0.78
CA CYS A 153 6.91 4.88 -0.53
C CYS A 153 5.64 5.74 -0.50
N PHE A 154 4.57 5.35 -1.19
CA PHE A 154 3.25 5.99 -1.06
C PHE A 154 2.41 5.38 0.07
N MET A 155 2.49 4.07 0.28
CA MET A 155 1.70 3.36 1.29
C MET A 155 2.05 3.78 2.71
N SER A 156 3.33 3.79 3.07
CA SER A 156 3.79 4.04 4.45
C SER A 156 3.42 5.42 4.99
N PRO A 157 3.63 6.54 4.25
CA PRO A 157 3.14 7.83 4.71
C PRO A 157 1.62 7.91 4.72
N ALA A 158 0.90 7.16 3.88
CA ALA A 158 -0.57 7.16 3.89
C ALA A 158 -1.15 6.60 5.21
N PHE A 159 -0.47 5.64 5.85
CA PHE A 159 -0.84 5.16 7.20
C PHE A 159 -0.68 6.26 8.26
N LEU A 160 0.44 7.01 8.20
CA LEU A 160 0.65 8.18 9.05
C LEU A 160 -0.43 9.25 8.82
N MET A 161 -0.80 9.50 7.57
CA MET A 161 -1.85 10.47 7.23
C MET A 161 -3.23 10.05 7.74
N LEU A 162 -3.56 8.76 7.74
CA LEU A 162 -4.79 8.28 8.37
C LEU A 162 -4.80 8.59 9.86
N LEU A 163 -3.71 8.28 10.57
CA LEU A 163 -3.59 8.56 12.00
C LEU A 163 -3.68 10.05 12.30
N TYR A 164 -2.98 10.88 11.51
CA TYR A 164 -2.98 12.33 11.64
C TYR A 164 -4.37 12.93 11.39
N ARG A 165 -5.04 12.53 10.30
CA ARG A 165 -6.38 13.04 9.93
C ARG A 165 -7.44 12.62 10.95
N ARG A 166 -7.40 11.37 11.40
CA ARG A 166 -8.38 10.84 12.36
C ARG A 166 -8.16 11.35 13.78
N LYS A 167 -6.92 11.68 14.15
CA LYS A 167 -6.50 11.92 15.56
C LYS A 167 -7.04 10.84 16.50
N SER A 168 -7.15 9.64 15.98
CA SER A 168 -7.80 8.48 16.58
C SER A 168 -7.21 7.22 15.97
N SER A 169 -7.06 6.19 16.78
CA SER A 169 -6.60 4.88 16.33
C SER A 169 -7.72 4.01 15.74
N ILE A 170 -8.92 4.57 15.53
CA ILE A 170 -10.03 3.87 14.87
C ILE A 170 -9.63 3.35 13.48
N GLY A 171 -10.01 2.12 13.18
CA GLY A 171 -9.62 1.35 12.00
C GLY A 171 -8.18 0.82 12.05
N GLN A 172 -7.35 1.24 13.00
CA GLN A 172 -5.92 0.94 13.01
C GLN A 172 -5.54 -0.07 14.12
N SER A 173 -4.49 -0.83 13.88
CA SER A 173 -4.06 -1.94 14.75
C SER A 173 -2.53 -1.99 14.84
N MET A 174 -1.99 -2.16 16.06
CA MET A 174 -0.55 -2.35 16.23
C MET A 174 -0.04 -3.64 15.59
N TYR A 175 -0.89 -4.67 15.50
CA TYR A 175 -0.53 -5.89 14.78
C TYR A 175 -0.30 -5.59 13.30
N VAL A 176 -1.15 -4.76 12.69
CA VAL A 176 -0.95 -4.30 11.30
C VAL A 176 0.36 -3.53 11.21
N ALA A 177 0.59 -2.54 12.08
CA ALA A 177 1.82 -1.74 12.07
C ALA A 177 3.08 -2.62 12.19
N PHE A 178 3.08 -3.60 13.11
CA PHE A 178 4.21 -4.49 13.33
C PHE A 178 4.44 -5.45 12.16
N PHE A 179 3.43 -6.23 11.77
CA PHE A 179 3.59 -7.24 10.73
C PHE A 179 3.84 -6.61 9.36
N LYS A 180 3.19 -5.47 9.06
CA LYS A 180 3.49 -4.67 7.86
C LYS A 180 4.93 -4.18 7.87
N GLY A 181 5.36 -3.52 8.96
CA GLY A 181 6.72 -2.98 9.07
C GLY A 181 7.80 -4.07 8.99
N ALA A 182 7.57 -5.21 9.63
CA ALA A 182 8.46 -6.37 9.52
C ALA A 182 8.49 -6.94 8.10
N GLY A 183 7.33 -7.07 7.44
CA GLY A 183 7.24 -7.51 6.05
C GLY A 183 7.96 -6.57 5.10
N THR A 184 7.81 -5.26 5.31
CA THR A 184 8.56 -4.22 4.61
C THR A 184 10.07 -4.31 4.86
N LEU A 185 10.52 -4.59 6.08
CA LEU A 185 11.95 -4.77 6.37
C LEU A 185 12.55 -5.91 5.54
N VAL A 186 11.90 -7.08 5.57
CA VAL A 186 12.36 -8.23 4.80
C VAL A 186 12.25 -7.95 3.29
N GLY A 187 11.20 -7.26 2.84
CA GLY A 187 11.04 -6.81 1.45
C GLY A 187 12.14 -5.86 1.00
N SER A 188 12.51 -4.88 1.81
CA SER A 188 13.62 -3.97 1.54
C SER A 188 14.95 -4.73 1.48
N VAL A 189 15.19 -5.68 2.39
CA VAL A 189 16.38 -6.55 2.34
C VAL A 189 16.42 -7.36 1.04
N MET A 190 15.28 -7.92 0.63
CA MET A 190 15.17 -8.65 -0.64
C MET A 190 15.47 -7.75 -1.83
N SER A 191 14.85 -6.58 -1.92
CA SER A 191 15.08 -5.62 -3.01
C SER A 191 16.52 -5.14 -3.07
N ILE A 192 17.14 -4.86 -1.91
CA ILE A 192 18.56 -4.50 -1.81
C ILE A 192 19.44 -5.67 -2.26
N SER A 193 19.09 -6.90 -1.89
CA SER A 193 19.86 -8.08 -2.28
C SER A 193 19.78 -8.33 -3.78
N LEU A 194 18.61 -8.12 -4.39
CA LEU A 194 18.40 -8.21 -5.83
C LEU A 194 19.11 -7.09 -6.60
N TYR A 195 19.21 -5.89 -6.02
CA TYR A 195 19.76 -4.70 -6.68
C TYR A 195 20.77 -3.97 -5.78
N PRO A 196 21.91 -4.60 -5.42
CA PRO A 196 22.81 -4.09 -4.38
C PRO A 196 23.45 -2.75 -4.75
N HIS A 197 23.62 -2.49 -6.04
CA HIS A 197 24.22 -1.26 -6.58
C HIS A 197 23.20 -0.13 -6.79
N SER A 198 21.90 -0.37 -6.59
CA SER A 198 20.86 0.63 -6.78
C SER A 198 20.70 1.51 -5.54
N HIS A 199 21.32 2.68 -5.53
CA HIS A 199 21.22 3.64 -4.42
C HIS A 199 19.78 4.06 -4.11
N ILE A 200 18.93 4.18 -5.13
CA ILE A 200 17.55 4.57 -4.94
C ILE A 200 16.73 3.48 -4.23
N ILE A 201 17.04 2.19 -4.46
CA ILE A 201 16.42 1.09 -3.70
C ILE A 201 16.80 1.15 -2.22
N TRP A 202 18.06 1.46 -1.91
CA TRP A 202 18.49 1.71 -0.54
C TRP A 202 17.75 2.90 0.10
N VAL A 203 17.67 4.03 -0.60
CA VAL A 203 16.97 5.22 -0.13
C VAL A 203 15.49 4.94 0.13
N MET A 204 14.80 4.30 -0.81
CA MET A 204 13.39 3.92 -0.66
C MET A 204 13.20 2.94 0.49
N GLY A 205 14.02 1.88 0.57
CA GLY A 205 13.94 0.89 1.64
C GLY A 205 14.12 1.52 3.03
N CYS A 206 15.14 2.37 3.21
CA CYS A 206 15.36 3.10 4.46
C CYS A 206 14.23 4.08 4.77
N PHE A 207 13.77 4.84 3.78
CA PHE A 207 12.68 5.80 3.94
C PHE A 207 11.40 5.13 4.43
N VAL A 208 10.99 4.06 3.75
CA VAL A 208 9.78 3.30 4.09
C VAL A 208 9.88 2.70 5.49
N LEU A 209 11.05 2.17 5.88
CA LEU A 209 11.27 1.62 7.22
C LEU A 209 11.18 2.68 8.32
N VAL A 210 11.76 3.85 8.10
CA VAL A 210 11.66 4.97 9.06
C VAL A 210 10.19 5.37 9.25
N LEU A 211 9.42 5.44 8.16
CA LEU A 211 8.00 5.78 8.25
C LEU A 211 7.17 4.70 8.94
N ASP A 212 7.48 3.42 8.76
CA ASP A 212 6.79 2.33 9.44
C ASP A 212 7.06 2.28 10.94
N VAL A 213 8.32 2.51 11.33
CA VAL A 213 8.68 2.64 12.75
C VAL A 213 7.98 3.86 13.35
N LEU A 214 8.02 5.00 12.67
CA LEU A 214 7.34 6.21 13.11
C LEU A 214 5.82 5.97 13.26
N TYR A 215 5.22 5.29 12.30
CA TYR A 215 3.80 4.92 12.33
C TYR A 215 3.48 4.05 13.55
N GLY A 216 4.26 2.98 13.78
CA GLY A 216 4.09 2.12 14.94
C GLY A 216 4.21 2.87 16.27
N VAL A 217 5.21 3.75 16.39
CA VAL A 217 5.41 4.57 17.60
C VAL A 217 4.25 5.52 17.84
N LEU A 218 3.81 6.26 16.81
CA LEU A 218 2.72 7.22 16.96
C LEU A 218 1.38 6.51 17.22
N LEU A 219 1.11 5.39 16.54
CA LEU A 219 -0.09 4.59 16.79
C LEU A 219 -0.10 4.02 18.20
N TYR A 220 1.04 3.53 18.69
CA TYR A 220 1.18 3.04 20.06
C TYR A 220 0.81 4.13 21.07
N ARG A 221 1.38 5.33 20.90
CA ARG A 221 1.11 6.49 21.76
C ARG A 221 -0.36 6.90 21.71
N GLN A 222 -0.95 6.93 20.52
CA GLN A 222 -2.38 7.24 20.34
C GLN A 222 -3.28 6.22 21.06
N ILE A 223 -3.03 4.92 20.90
CA ILE A 223 -3.84 3.88 21.57
C ILE A 223 -3.73 4.00 23.10
N ARG A 224 -2.54 4.28 23.62
CA ARG A 224 -2.32 4.50 25.06
C ARG A 224 -3.03 5.76 25.55
N ALA A 225 -3.01 6.84 24.78
CA ALA A 225 -3.71 8.08 25.11
C ALA A 225 -5.24 7.90 25.15
N GLU A 226 -5.77 6.99 24.33
CA GLU A 226 -7.18 6.57 24.35
C GLU A 226 -7.52 5.59 25.49
N GLY A 227 -6.57 5.25 26.36
CA GLY A 227 -6.75 4.27 27.44
C GLY A 227 -6.79 2.81 26.98
N GLY A 228 -6.49 2.54 25.70
CA GLY A 228 -6.49 1.21 25.12
C GLY A 228 -5.18 0.43 25.36
N SER A 229 -5.27 -0.90 25.28
CA SER A 229 -4.09 -1.76 25.18
C SER A 229 -3.65 -1.88 23.71
N PRO A 230 -2.41 -1.47 23.35
CA PRO A 230 -1.92 -1.52 21.97
C PRO A 230 -1.91 -2.93 21.38
N TRP A 231 -1.72 -3.95 22.22
CA TRP A 231 -1.60 -5.35 21.81
C TRP A 231 -2.87 -6.17 22.10
N SER A 232 -4.04 -5.55 22.16
CA SER A 232 -5.32 -6.27 22.29
C SER A 232 -6.02 -6.45 20.94
N VAL A 233 -6.26 -7.70 20.54
CA VAL A 233 -6.95 -8.04 19.29
C VAL A 233 -8.43 -7.59 19.31
N SER A 234 -9.05 -7.64 20.48
CA SER A 234 -10.46 -7.26 20.70
C SER A 234 -10.59 -5.92 21.41
N ARG A 235 -9.64 -5.00 21.16
CA ARG A 235 -9.67 -3.65 21.72
C ARG A 235 -11.02 -2.97 21.37
N PRO A 236 -11.70 -2.33 22.33
CA PRO A 236 -12.91 -1.56 22.04
C PRO A 236 -12.69 -0.54 20.91
N THR A 237 -13.74 -0.24 20.16
CA THR A 237 -13.71 0.79 19.12
C THR A 237 -13.55 2.18 19.77
N PRO A 238 -12.50 2.96 19.43
CA PRO A 238 -12.37 4.34 19.90
C PRO A 238 -13.55 5.21 19.44
N PRO A 239 -13.78 6.37 20.08
CA PRO A 239 -14.72 7.35 19.57
C PRO A 239 -14.41 7.74 18.11
N GLU A 240 -15.46 7.98 17.33
CA GLU A 240 -15.31 8.43 15.95
C GLU A 240 -14.65 9.83 15.90
N PRO A 241 -13.83 10.12 14.88
CA PRO A 241 -13.22 11.43 14.71
C PRO A 241 -14.26 12.53 14.53
N ALA A 242 -14.02 13.71 15.11
CA ALA A 242 -14.89 14.86 14.91
C ALA A 242 -14.94 15.26 13.41
N PRO A 243 -16.10 15.63 12.85
CA PRO A 243 -16.20 16.05 11.44
C PRO A 243 -15.27 17.20 11.05
N SER A 244 -14.98 18.11 11.99
CA SER A 244 -14.03 19.21 11.81
C SER A 244 -12.58 18.74 11.61
N ALA A 245 -12.19 17.61 12.19
CA ALA A 245 -10.86 17.02 11.99
C ALA A 245 -10.71 16.39 10.59
N LEU A 246 -11.82 15.92 10.01
CA LEU A 246 -11.86 15.27 8.70
C LEU A 246 -12.09 16.27 7.54
N GLY A 247 -12.65 17.45 7.82
CA GLY A 247 -13.04 18.45 6.82
C GLY A 247 -12.04 19.58 6.54
N ALA A 248 -10.97 19.70 7.32
CA ALA A 248 -10.03 20.84 7.22
C ALA A 248 -9.23 20.89 5.89
N GLU A 249 -9.18 19.80 5.13
CA GLU A 249 -8.56 19.76 3.79
C GLU A 249 -9.41 20.44 2.70
N ALA A 250 -10.69 20.76 2.95
CA ALA A 250 -11.54 21.46 1.99
C ALA A 250 -11.17 22.96 1.82
N ALA A 251 -10.26 23.49 2.63
CA ALA A 251 -9.85 24.90 2.61
C ALA A 251 -8.81 25.25 1.53
N PHE A 252 -8.51 24.35 0.58
CA PHE A 252 -7.61 24.62 -0.55
C PHE A 252 -8.32 25.04 -1.85
N VAL A 253 -9.65 25.19 -1.83
CA VAL A 253 -10.37 25.89 -2.89
C VAL A 253 -10.45 27.36 -2.47
N PRO A 254 -9.79 28.30 -3.16
CA PRO A 254 -9.95 29.71 -2.84
C PRO A 254 -11.42 30.08 -3.06
N ALA A 255 -12.13 30.35 -1.98
CA ALA A 255 -13.37 31.08 -2.03
C ALA A 255 -13.03 32.51 -2.47
N ARG A 256 -13.09 32.78 -3.79
CA ARG A 256 -13.33 34.10 -4.43
C ARG A 256 -13.00 34.04 -5.93
N VAL A 257 -13.96 33.59 -6.74
CA VAL A 257 -14.23 34.13 -8.09
C VAL A 257 -15.74 33.98 -8.35
N ALA A 258 -16.56 34.70 -7.58
CA ALA A 258 -18.00 34.78 -7.83
C ALA A 258 -18.62 36.12 -7.37
N GLU A 259 -17.80 37.17 -7.23
CA GLU A 259 -18.27 38.54 -7.02
C GLU A 259 -17.51 39.44 -7.99
N GLY A 260 -18.07 39.64 -9.19
CA GLY A 260 -17.43 40.43 -10.23
C GLY A 260 -18.06 40.29 -11.62
N ALA A 261 -19.38 40.17 -11.69
CA ALA A 261 -20.14 40.38 -12.91
C ALA A 261 -21.51 40.95 -12.53
N ARG A 262 -21.54 42.25 -12.28
CA ARG A 262 -22.71 43.10 -12.45
C ARG A 262 -22.29 44.27 -13.33
#